data_AF-A0A9W4ULZ9-F1
#
_entry.id   AF-A0A9W4ULZ9-F1
#
_cell.length_a   1.000
_cell.length_b   1.000
_cell.length_c   1.000
_cell.angle_alpha   90.00
_cell.angle_beta   90.00
_cell.angle_gamma   90.00
#
_symmetry.space_group_name_H-M   'P 1'
#
loop_
_entity.id
_entity.type
_entity.pdbx_description
1 polymer ?
#
loop_
_entity_poly.entity_id
_entity_poly.type
_entity_poly.pdbx_seq_one_letter_code
_entity_poly.pdbx_strand_id
1 'polypeptide(L)'
;MSAANCCSIFEKEIVSRLLRPHKRADNHLTPTETDRLTNTFTQVWGLLWKPQKEKERGLERMSLKEIFCIRQLTMFLFGAVDVDDLQKIADEDTPWDSSKCFASLEEILVSSGNRLQRDLDRWYDTPDRAPLTIFAFFDHWQEVWMEQFD
;
A
#
# COMPACT_ATOMS: atom_id res chain seq x y z
N MET A 1 12.91 -10.61 3.79
CA MET A 1 11.88 -9.71 3.21
C MET A 1 12.38 -9.11 1.90
N SER A 2 11.55 -9.10 0.85
CA SER A 2 11.94 -8.62 -0.50
C SER A 2 10.99 -7.56 -1.04
N ALA A 3 11.45 -6.29 -1.04
CA ALA A 3 10.74 -5.20 -1.70
C ALA A 3 10.66 -5.40 -3.23
N ALA A 4 11.67 -6.04 -3.83
CA ALA A 4 11.67 -6.39 -5.24
C ALA A 4 10.53 -7.36 -5.58
N ASN A 5 10.29 -8.37 -4.73
CA ASN A 5 9.16 -9.29 -4.91
C ASN A 5 7.84 -8.54 -4.81
N CYS A 6 7.69 -7.65 -3.81
CA CYS A 6 6.50 -6.81 -3.69
C CYS A 6 6.27 -5.95 -4.94
N CYS A 7 7.31 -5.33 -5.51
CA CYS A 7 7.19 -4.52 -6.73
C CYS A 7 6.79 -5.37 -7.94
N SER A 8 7.39 -6.55 -8.13
CA SER A 8 7.07 -7.45 -9.23
C SER A 8 5.61 -7.94 -9.16
N ILE A 9 5.13 -8.30 -7.97
CA ILE A 9 3.74 -8.71 -7.77
C ILE A 9 2.80 -7.52 -8.02
N PHE A 10 3.18 -6.31 -7.60
CA PHE A 10 2.39 -5.10 -7.85
C PHE A 10 2.27 -4.80 -9.35
N GLU A 11 3.36 -4.91 -10.10
CA GLU A 11 3.35 -4.77 -11.57
C GLU A 11 2.39 -5.78 -12.22
N LYS A 12 2.48 -7.05 -11.80
CA LYS A 12 1.63 -8.13 -12.28
C LYS A 12 0.15 -7.90 -11.96
N GLU A 13 -0.18 -7.53 -10.73
CA GLU A 13 -1.58 -7.49 -10.27
C GLU A 13 -2.27 -6.15 -10.55
N ILE A 14 -1.51 -5.05 -10.61
CA ILE A 14 -2.04 -3.68 -10.70
C ILE A 14 -1.66 -3.01 -12.00
N VAL A 15 -0.36 -2.89 -12.29
CA VAL A 15 0.13 -2.13 -13.46
C VAL A 15 -0.36 -2.77 -14.77
N SER A 16 -0.32 -4.10 -14.86
CA SER A 16 -0.81 -4.85 -16.03
C SER A 16 -2.31 -4.65 -16.32
N ARG A 17 -3.08 -4.28 -15.30
CA ARG A 17 -4.54 -4.10 -15.36
C ARG A 17 -4.96 -2.65 -15.55
N LEU A 18 -4.00 -1.72 -15.66
CA LEU A 18 -4.30 -0.31 -15.92
C LEU A 18 -5.09 -0.16 -17.23
N LEU A 19 -6.16 0.62 -17.14
CA LEU A 19 -7.03 0.93 -18.27
C LEU A 19 -6.58 2.23 -18.96
N ARG A 20 -7.02 2.44 -20.20
CA ARG A 20 -6.75 3.69 -20.93
C ARG A 20 -7.37 4.90 -20.19
N PRO A 21 -6.70 6.07 -20.18
CA PRO A 21 -5.45 6.40 -20.88
C PRO A 21 -4.16 5.95 -20.16
N HIS A 22 -4.27 5.36 -18.96
CA HIS A 22 -3.14 5.06 -18.07
C HIS A 22 -2.43 3.73 -18.34
N LYS A 23 -2.95 2.92 -19.27
CA LYS A 23 -2.31 1.67 -19.70
C LYS A 23 -0.91 1.95 -20.24
N ARG A 24 0.07 1.20 -19.75
CA ARG A 24 1.48 1.30 -20.16
C ARG A 24 1.81 0.29 -21.25
N ALA A 25 2.84 0.61 -22.03
CA ALA A 25 3.30 -0.27 -23.10
C ALA A 25 4.07 -1.48 -22.55
N ASP A 26 4.80 -1.29 -21.47
CA ASP A 26 5.72 -2.25 -20.85
C ASP A 26 5.17 -2.88 -19.55
N ASN A 27 4.06 -2.36 -19.02
CA ASN A 27 3.43 -2.77 -17.76
C ASN A 27 4.37 -2.71 -16.54
N HIS A 28 5.37 -1.83 -16.56
CA HIS A 28 6.30 -1.63 -15.45
C HIS A 28 6.03 -0.35 -14.67
N LEU A 29 6.43 -0.36 -13.40
CA LEU A 29 6.51 0.83 -12.56
C LEU A 29 7.61 1.76 -13.10
N THR A 30 7.41 3.07 -12.98
CA THR A 30 8.51 4.02 -13.20
C THR A 30 9.53 3.88 -12.05
N PRO A 31 10.77 4.38 -12.22
CA PRO A 31 11.74 4.42 -11.13
C PRO A 31 11.19 5.12 -9.87
N THR A 32 10.52 6.26 -10.04
CA THR A 32 9.92 7.02 -8.93
C THR A 32 8.82 6.24 -8.21
N GLU A 33 7.98 5.51 -8.96
CA GLU A 33 6.93 4.68 -8.38
C GLU A 33 7.50 3.48 -7.64
N THR A 34 8.57 2.89 -8.18
CA THR A 34 9.32 1.79 -7.54
C THR A 34 9.91 2.24 -6.21
N ASP A 35 10.53 3.43 -6.17
CA ASP A 35 11.10 4.00 -4.95
C ASP A 35 10.02 4.26 -3.90
N ARG A 36 8.88 4.84 -4.29
CA ARG A 36 7.76 5.07 -3.37
C ARG A 36 7.19 3.77 -2.84
N LEU A 37 6.92 2.80 -3.72
CA LEU A 37 6.38 1.50 -3.33
C LEU A 37 7.34 0.79 -2.36
N THR A 38 8.64 0.81 -2.65
CA THR A 38 9.69 0.22 -1.80
C THR A 38 9.75 0.90 -0.43
N ASN A 39 9.69 2.23 -0.40
CA ASN A 39 9.72 2.99 0.85
C ASN A 39 8.48 2.72 1.71
N THR A 40 7.29 2.76 1.10
CA THR A 40 6.04 2.46 1.82
C THR A 40 6.00 1.00 2.25
N PHE A 41 6.47 0.07 1.43
CA PHE A 41 6.61 -1.34 1.78
C PHE A 41 7.47 -1.53 3.02
N THR A 42 8.65 -0.90 3.04
CA THR A 42 9.55 -0.95 4.20
C THR A 42 8.86 -0.46 5.48
N GLN A 43 8.06 0.59 5.38
CA GLN A 43 7.29 1.11 6.52
C GLN A 43 6.19 0.14 6.97
N VAL A 44 5.36 -0.39 6.06
CA VAL A 44 4.32 -1.39 6.38
C VAL A 44 4.96 -2.61 7.03
N TRP A 45 6.03 -3.14 6.44
CA TRP A 45 6.72 -4.32 6.95
C TRP A 45 7.33 -4.08 8.34
N GLY A 46 7.87 -2.87 8.57
CA GLY A 46 8.33 -2.45 9.88
C GLY A 46 7.23 -2.29 10.93
N LEU A 47 5.97 -2.15 10.52
CA LEU A 47 4.80 -2.10 11.41
C LEU A 47 4.22 -3.49 11.70
N LEU A 48 4.28 -4.44 10.77
CA LEU A 48 3.65 -5.76 10.88
C LEU A 48 3.94 -6.49 12.20
N TRP A 49 5.18 -6.40 12.67
CA TRP A 49 5.65 -7.15 13.83
C TRP A 49 5.63 -6.34 15.13
N LYS A 50 5.10 -5.12 15.09
CA LYS A 50 4.97 -4.27 16.27
C LYS A 50 3.65 -4.56 17.00
N PRO A 51 3.62 -4.41 18.34
CA PRO A 51 2.37 -4.39 19.09
C PRO A 51 1.43 -3.29 18.57
N GLN A 52 0.12 -3.49 18.68
CA GLN A 52 -0.90 -2.55 18.19
C GLN A 52 -0.64 -1.09 18.63
N LYS A 53 -0.34 -0.85 19.91
CA LYS A 53 -0.02 0.50 20.44
C LYS A 53 1.20 1.15 19.80
N GLU A 54 2.14 0.37 19.28
CA GLU A 54 3.31 0.88 18.56
C GLU A 54 3.00 1.12 17.08
N LYS A 55 2.12 0.30 16.48
CA LYS A 55 1.59 0.56 15.15
C LYS A 55 0.87 1.90 15.12
N GLU A 56 -0.08 2.11 16.03
CA GLU A 56 -0.84 3.36 16.18
C GLU A 56 0.08 4.57 16.38
N ARG A 57 1.04 4.50 17.31
CA ARG A 57 2.02 5.58 17.53
C ARG A 57 2.92 5.86 16.33
N GLY A 58 3.27 4.83 15.56
CA GLY A 58 4.01 4.97 14.31
C GLY A 58 3.22 5.74 13.27
N LEU A 59 1.96 5.37 13.08
CA LEU A 59 1.04 6.02 12.14
C LEU A 59 0.71 7.47 12.54
N GLU A 60 0.57 7.75 13.84
CA GLU A 60 0.19 9.09 14.30
C GLU A 60 1.22 10.19 13.99
N ARG A 61 2.48 9.79 13.81
CA ARG A 61 3.61 10.68 13.50
C ARG A 61 3.80 10.91 12.01
N MET A 62 3.12 10.14 11.17
CA MET A 62 3.22 10.23 9.71
C MET A 62 2.32 11.34 9.17
N SER A 63 2.71 11.92 8.05
CA SER A 63 1.84 12.80 7.27
C SER A 63 0.63 12.04 6.72
N LEU A 64 -0.47 12.75 6.43
CA LEU A 64 -1.65 12.12 5.82
C LEU A 64 -1.33 11.43 4.49
N LYS A 65 -0.40 12.01 3.71
CA LYS A 65 0.13 11.41 2.49
C LYS A 65 0.75 10.04 2.74
N GLU A 66 1.61 9.93 3.74
CA GLU A 66 2.25 8.67 4.10
C GLU A 66 1.22 7.65 4.60
N ILE A 67 0.28 8.07 5.46
CA ILE A 67 -0.78 7.18 5.96
C ILE A 67 -1.66 6.67 4.81
N PHE A 68 -1.93 7.51 3.82
CA PHE A 68 -2.67 7.12 2.63
C PHE A 68 -1.92 6.05 1.83
N CYS A 69 -0.62 6.25 1.58
CA CYS A 69 0.23 5.25 0.92
C CYS A 69 0.28 3.93 1.72
N ILE A 70 0.48 4.00 3.04
CA ILE A 70 0.48 2.83 3.94
C ILE A 70 -0.83 2.07 3.81
N ARG A 71 -1.95 2.78 3.88
CA ARG A 71 -3.28 2.20 3.78
C ARG A 71 -3.46 1.47 2.45
N GLN A 72 -3.12 2.10 1.34
CA GLN A 72 -3.29 1.54 -0.01
C GLN A 72 -2.41 0.31 -0.22
N LEU A 73 -1.15 0.35 0.24
CA LEU A 73 -0.27 -0.82 0.18
C LEU A 73 -0.77 -1.96 1.06
N THR A 74 -1.25 -1.65 2.26
CA THR A 74 -1.79 -2.65 3.17
C THR A 74 -3.04 -3.31 2.57
N MET A 75 -3.90 -2.55 1.86
CA MET A 75 -5.04 -3.13 1.14
C MET A 75 -4.60 -4.05 0.00
N PHE A 76 -3.57 -3.68 -0.75
CA PHE A 76 -2.98 -4.53 -1.78
C PHE A 76 -2.48 -5.84 -1.18
N LEU A 77 -1.63 -5.77 -0.15
CA LEU A 77 -1.08 -6.96 0.52
C LEU A 77 -2.17 -7.84 1.13
N PHE A 78 -3.23 -7.24 1.68
CA PHE A 78 -4.33 -7.97 2.32
C PHE A 78 -5.30 -8.61 1.32
N GLY A 79 -5.63 -7.91 0.23
CA GLY A 79 -6.76 -8.26 -0.65
C GLY A 79 -6.40 -8.68 -2.08
N ALA A 80 -5.17 -8.43 -2.53
CA ALA A 80 -4.76 -8.69 -3.91
C ALA A 80 -3.52 -9.59 -4.04
N VAL A 81 -2.82 -9.87 -2.94
CA VAL A 81 -1.69 -10.81 -2.92
C VAL A 81 -2.13 -12.10 -2.25
N ASP A 82 -1.88 -13.24 -2.91
CA ASP A 82 -2.18 -14.54 -2.33
C ASP A 82 -1.14 -14.93 -1.24
N VAL A 83 -1.44 -15.99 -0.49
CA VAL A 83 -0.61 -16.40 0.65
C VAL A 83 0.79 -16.83 0.22
N ASP A 84 0.90 -17.48 -0.94
CA ASP A 84 2.16 -17.99 -1.46
C ASP A 84 3.08 -16.82 -1.86
N ASP A 85 2.52 -15.81 -2.53
CA ASP A 85 3.22 -14.58 -2.90
C ASP A 85 3.57 -13.73 -1.66
N LEU A 86 2.72 -13.67 -0.63
CA LEU A 86 3.06 -13.05 0.65
C LEU A 86 4.24 -13.75 1.34
N GLN A 87 4.32 -15.09 1.27
CA GLN A 87 5.47 -15.83 1.79
C GLN A 87 6.75 -15.52 1.01
N LYS A 88 6.68 -15.43 -0.33
CA LYS A 88 7.83 -14.98 -1.15
C LYS A 88 8.30 -13.58 -0.79
N ILE A 89 7.39 -12.69 -0.42
CA ILE A 89 7.74 -11.35 0.07
C ILE A 89 8.44 -11.45 1.44
N ALA A 90 7.97 -12.35 2.32
CA ALA A 90 8.53 -12.55 3.65
C ALA A 90 9.95 -13.13 3.66
N ASP A 91 10.32 -13.82 2.58
CA ASP A 91 11.50 -14.69 2.42
C ASP A 91 11.19 -16.13 2.86
N GLU A 92 11.43 -17.09 1.97
CA GLU A 92 10.96 -18.48 2.09
C GLU A 92 11.56 -19.20 3.32
N ASP A 93 12.73 -18.75 3.78
CA ASP A 93 13.47 -19.32 4.91
C ASP A 93 13.00 -18.83 6.30
N THR A 94 12.04 -17.91 6.35
CA THR A 94 11.53 -17.36 7.63
C THR A 94 10.29 -18.15 8.08
N PRO A 95 10.19 -18.55 9.37
CA PRO A 95 8.95 -19.11 9.91
C PRO A 95 7.76 -18.19 9.61
N TRP A 96 6.86 -18.63 8.72
CA TRP A 96 5.76 -17.83 8.20
C TRP A 96 4.45 -18.22 8.90
N ASP A 97 3.77 -17.22 9.46
CA ASP A 97 2.45 -17.36 10.05
C ASP A 97 1.50 -16.40 9.33
N SER A 98 0.83 -16.92 8.30
CA SER A 98 -0.10 -16.14 7.47
C SER A 98 -1.23 -15.55 8.31
N SER A 99 -1.73 -16.27 9.32
CA SER A 99 -2.81 -15.79 10.19
C SER A 99 -2.37 -14.59 11.01
N LYS A 100 -1.15 -14.62 11.59
CA LYS A 100 -0.58 -13.44 12.27
C LYS A 100 -0.31 -12.30 11.30
N CYS A 101 0.14 -12.59 10.08
CA CYS A 101 0.36 -11.56 9.06
C CYS A 101 -0.95 -10.83 8.72
N PHE A 102 -2.02 -11.57 8.40
CA PHE A 102 -3.32 -10.99 8.06
C PHE A 102 -3.92 -10.20 9.23
N ALA A 103 -3.84 -10.71 10.46
CA ALA A 103 -4.30 -9.97 11.64
C ALA A 103 -3.54 -8.64 11.80
N SER A 104 -2.22 -8.65 11.62
CA SER A 104 -1.42 -7.42 11.68
C SER A 104 -1.72 -6.45 10.52
N LEU A 105 -1.97 -6.95 9.31
CA LEU A 105 -2.39 -6.12 8.18
C LEU A 105 -3.76 -5.48 8.46
N GLU A 106 -4.71 -6.23 9.01
CA GLU A 106 -6.02 -5.73 9.40
C GLU A 106 -5.91 -4.62 10.45
N GLU A 107 -5.07 -4.79 11.49
CA GLU A 107 -4.81 -3.75 12.49
C GLU A 107 -4.26 -2.46 11.87
N ILE A 108 -3.34 -2.57 10.91
CA ILE A 108 -2.78 -1.42 10.18
C ILE A 108 -3.88 -0.75 9.33
N LEU A 109 -4.74 -1.53 8.66
CA LEU A 109 -5.87 -1.01 7.88
C LEU A 109 -6.85 -0.23 8.75
N VAL A 110 -7.24 -0.78 9.91
CA VAL A 110 -8.16 -0.11 10.84
C VAL A 110 -7.53 1.17 11.38
N SER A 111 -6.27 1.12 11.80
CA SER A 111 -5.59 2.27 12.41
C SER A 111 -5.39 3.41 11.41
N SER A 112 -4.89 3.10 10.21
CA SER A 112 -4.76 4.09 9.12
C SER A 112 -6.13 4.60 8.65
N GLY A 113 -7.11 3.68 8.57
CA GLY A 113 -8.55 3.91 8.46
C GLY A 113 -9.05 5.06 9.31
N ASN A 114 -8.99 4.85 10.62
CA ASN A 114 -9.50 5.78 11.62
C ASN A 114 -8.77 7.13 11.57
N ARG A 115 -7.45 7.13 11.33
CA ARG A 115 -6.67 8.36 11.30
C ARG A 115 -7.07 9.25 10.12
N LEU A 116 -7.06 8.78 8.86
CA LEU A 116 -7.49 9.70 7.80
C LEU A 116 -9.00 10.00 7.86
N GLN A 117 -9.87 9.16 8.45
CA GLN A 117 -11.29 9.51 8.61
C GLN A 117 -11.46 10.68 9.58
N ARG A 118 -10.65 10.70 10.64
CA ARG A 118 -10.65 11.79 11.62
C ARG A 118 -10.19 13.11 11.01
N ASP A 119 -9.21 13.06 10.11
CA ASP A 119 -8.52 14.25 9.63
C ASP A 119 -8.94 14.69 8.22
N LEU A 120 -9.68 13.86 7.49
CA LEU A 120 -10.20 14.16 6.17
C LEU A 120 -11.73 14.21 6.20
N ASP A 121 -12.28 15.40 5.94
CA ASP A 121 -13.72 15.63 5.84
C ASP A 121 -14.38 14.87 4.65
N ARG A 122 -13.60 14.50 3.62
CA ARG A 122 -14.08 13.78 2.42
C ARG A 122 -13.13 12.64 2.04
N TRP A 123 -13.41 11.50 2.62
CA TRP A 123 -12.55 10.31 2.56
C TRP A 123 -12.61 9.52 1.22
N TYR A 124 -13.35 9.96 0.18
CA TYR A 124 -13.61 9.15 -1.04
C TYR A 124 -13.76 9.88 -2.39
N ASP A 125 -13.11 11.01 -2.64
CA ASP A 125 -13.05 11.56 -4.01
C ASP A 125 -12.03 10.78 -4.87
N THR A 126 -12.26 9.47 -5.01
CA THR A 126 -11.60 8.60 -5.99
C THR A 126 -12.27 8.75 -7.34
N PRO A 127 -11.53 8.93 -8.45
CA PRO A 127 -12.13 8.95 -9.79
C PRO A 127 -12.93 7.69 -10.08
N ASP A 128 -14.11 7.85 -10.70
CA ASP A 128 -15.18 6.87 -10.96
C ASP A 128 -14.77 5.54 -11.66
N ARG A 129 -13.49 5.31 -11.96
CA ARG A 129 -12.99 4.15 -12.73
C ARG A 129 -11.68 3.55 -12.22
N ALA A 130 -11.12 4.07 -11.13
CA ALA A 130 -10.00 3.42 -10.46
C ALA A 130 -10.54 2.32 -9.53
N PRO A 131 -10.11 1.05 -9.63
CA PRO A 131 -10.36 0.09 -8.56
C PRO A 131 -9.83 0.68 -7.24
N LEU A 132 -10.74 0.93 -6.30
CA LEU A 132 -10.68 1.83 -5.13
C LEU A 132 -9.42 1.87 -4.23
N THR A 133 -8.34 1.12 -4.48
CA THR A 133 -7.47 0.68 -3.39
C THR A 133 -5.95 0.73 -3.61
N ILE A 134 -5.42 1.06 -4.80
CA ILE A 134 -3.98 0.81 -5.08
C ILE A 134 -3.30 1.86 -6.00
N PHE A 135 -3.70 3.14 -5.91
CA PHE A 135 -3.19 4.17 -6.86
C PHE A 135 -2.21 5.20 -6.27
N ALA A 136 -2.02 5.22 -4.95
CA ALA A 136 -1.18 6.21 -4.29
C ALA A 136 0.28 6.25 -4.77
N PHE A 137 0.75 5.20 -5.45
CA PHE A 137 2.11 5.15 -5.97
C PHE A 137 2.26 5.90 -7.29
N PHE A 138 1.22 5.97 -8.11
CA PHE A 138 1.29 6.53 -9.46
C PHE A 138 1.30 8.05 -9.47
N ASP A 139 2.31 8.64 -10.12
CA ASP A 139 2.53 10.10 -10.15
C ASP A 139 1.31 10.89 -10.63
N HIS A 140 0.71 10.47 -11.74
CA HIS A 140 -0.44 11.14 -12.34
C HIS A 140 -1.72 11.06 -11.49
N TRP A 141 -1.86 10.05 -10.62
CA TRP A 141 -2.96 10.01 -9.65
C TRP A 141 -2.60 10.83 -8.41
N GLN A 142 -1.32 10.85 -8.02
CA GLN A 142 -0.83 11.68 -6.93
C GLN A 142 -1.01 13.17 -7.22
N GLU A 143 -0.72 13.67 -8.42
CA GLU A 143 -0.89 15.10 -8.74
C GLU A 143 -2.35 15.55 -8.51
N VAL A 144 -3.31 14.83 -9.08
CA VAL A 144 -4.74 15.14 -8.96
C VAL A 144 -5.26 14.99 -7.53
N TRP A 145 -4.69 14.05 -6.76
CA TRP A 145 -5.13 13.75 -5.41
C TRP A 145 -4.47 14.65 -4.37
N MET A 146 -3.16 14.89 -4.48
CA MET A 146 -2.36 15.68 -3.54
C MET A 146 -2.67 17.18 -3.58
N GLU A 147 -3.11 17.72 -4.72
CA GLU A 147 -3.64 19.09 -4.82
C GLU A 147 -4.84 19.36 -3.88
N GLN A 148 -5.46 18.32 -3.32
CA GLN A 148 -6.56 18.45 -2.36
C GLN A 148 -6.11 18.49 -0.89
N PHE A 149 -4.81 18.30 -0.61
CA PHE A 149 -4.27 18.20 0.75
C PHE A 149 -3.19 19.25 1.07
N ASP A 150 -2.88 20.14 0.12
CA ASP A 150 -2.08 21.36 0.30
C ASP A 150 -3.00 22.58 0.55
#